data_AF-K6TZ97-F1
#
_entry.id   AF-K6TZ97-F1
#
_cell.length_a   1.000
_cell.length_b   1.000
_cell.length_c   1.000
_cell.angle_alpha   90.00
_cell.angle_beta   90.00
_cell.angle_gamma   90.00
#
_symmetry.space_group_name_H-M   'P 1'
#
loop_
_entity.id
_entity.type
_entity.pdbx_description
1 polymer ?
#
loop_
_entity_poly.entity_id
_entity_poly.type
_entity_poly.pdbx_seq_one_letter_code
_entity_poly.pdbx_strand_id
1 'polypeptide(L)'
;MISTLDRIRKYRETLADIQEIDIKVQELEEEMSEFNRQAKEEKIEANYKVTCDSGEVEKLEEKKEELYKLKANKKRELKRIENALTILTEEEREIVQVVHIEQRRYYVVQDKLNLSYQRIKQLEKQAAKKMERYIS
;
A
#
# COMPACT_ATOMS: atom_id res chain seq x y z
N MET A 1 5.27 -13.76 16.33
CA MET A 1 4.77 -14.15 14.99
C MET A 1 3.57 -13.27 14.69
N ILE A 2 3.62 -12.47 13.62
CA ILE A 2 2.46 -11.69 13.17
C ILE A 2 1.48 -12.68 12.55
N SER A 3 0.21 -12.69 12.98
CA SER A 3 -0.79 -13.60 12.43
C SER A 3 -1.10 -13.24 10.98
N THR A 4 -1.38 -14.23 10.13
CA THR A 4 -1.86 -14.04 8.75
C THR A 4 -3.00 -13.03 8.68
N LEU A 5 -3.91 -13.08 9.66
CA LEU A 5 -5.05 -12.16 9.76
C LEU A 5 -4.62 -10.73 10.11
N ASP A 6 -3.56 -10.54 10.89
CA ASP A 6 -3.05 -9.22 11.22
C ASP A 6 -2.44 -8.54 9.99
N ARG A 7 -1.78 -9.30 9.10
CA ARG A 7 -1.32 -8.78 7.81
C ARG A 7 -2.50 -8.35 6.92
N ILE A 8 -3.57 -9.14 6.88
CA ILE A 8 -4.76 -8.82 6.09
C ILE A 8 -5.47 -7.57 6.61
N ARG A 9 -5.51 -7.34 7.94
CA ARG A 9 -6.13 -6.15 8.53
C ARG A 9 -5.51 -4.84 8.05
N LYS A 10 -4.22 -4.87 7.73
CA LYS A 10 -3.49 -3.72 7.19
C LYS A 10 -3.76 -3.46 5.71
N TYR A 11 -4.56 -4.27 5.03
CA TYR A 11 -4.79 -4.14 3.59
C TYR A 11 -5.21 -2.73 3.17
N ARG A 12 -6.19 -2.13 3.88
CA ARG A 12 -6.64 -0.75 3.60
C ARG A 12 -5.60 0.31 3.97
N GLU A 13 -4.85 0.08 5.05
CA GLU A 13 -3.73 0.96 5.45
C GLU A 13 -2.64 0.95 4.38
N THR A 14 -2.23 -0.23 3.91
CA THR A 14 -1.23 -0.38 2.84
C THR A 14 -1.69 0.25 1.52
N LEU A 15 -2.99 0.20 1.22
CA LEU A 15 -3.55 0.92 0.07
C LEU A 15 -3.44 2.44 0.23
N ALA A 16 -3.81 2.96 1.40
CA ALA A 16 -3.67 4.39 1.71
C ALA A 16 -2.20 4.83 1.67
N ASP A 17 -1.29 4.02 2.22
CA ASP A 17 0.15 4.28 2.18
C ASP A 17 0.69 4.37 0.74
N ILE A 18 0.18 3.55 -0.18
CA ILE A 18 0.58 3.63 -1.60
C ILE A 18 0.11 4.94 -2.21
N GLN A 19 -1.10 5.38 -1.90
CA GLN A 19 -1.63 6.67 -2.37
C GLN A 19 -0.84 7.84 -1.79
N GLU A 20 -0.51 7.77 -0.50
CA GLU A 20 0.34 8.75 0.19
C GLU A 20 1.74 8.84 -0.45
N ILE A 21 2.34 7.70 -0.82
CA ILE A 21 3.61 7.69 -1.55
C ILE A 21 3.45 8.36 -2.92
N ASP A 22 2.32 8.18 -3.59
CA ASP A 22 2.07 8.80 -4.90
C ASP A 22 1.95 10.31 -4.81
N ILE A 23 1.28 10.82 -3.77
CA ILE A 23 1.22 12.25 -3.47
C ILE A 23 2.63 12.80 -3.22
N LYS A 24 3.43 12.12 -2.38
CA LYS A 24 4.82 12.55 -2.09
C LYS A 24 5.72 12.56 -3.32
N VAL A 25 5.55 11.60 -4.22
CA VAL A 25 6.31 11.58 -5.48
C VAL A 25 5.91 12.76 -6.36
N GLN A 26 4.63 13.13 -6.41
CA GLN A 26 4.17 14.31 -7.16
C GLN A 26 4.71 15.61 -6.56
N GLU A 27 4.67 15.76 -5.25
CA GLU A 27 5.24 16.92 -4.55
C GLU A 27 6.74 17.08 -4.86
N LEU A 28 7.52 15.99 -4.83
CA LEU A 28 8.94 16.01 -5.20
C LEU A 28 9.17 16.37 -6.67
N GLU A 29 8.29 15.92 -7.58
CA GLU A 29 8.36 16.28 -9.00
C GLU A 29 8.08 17.77 -9.22
N GLU A 30 7.14 18.35 -8.47
CA GLU A 30 6.84 19.78 -8.49
C GLU A 30 8.02 20.60 -7.96
N GLU A 31 8.61 20.23 -6.81
CA GLU A 31 9.80 20.87 -6.26
C GLU A 31 10.98 20.85 -7.25
N MET A 32 11.24 19.71 -7.89
CA MET A 32 12.27 19.59 -8.93
C MET A 32 11.98 20.50 -10.15
N SER A 33 10.71 20.64 -10.52
CA SER A 33 10.30 21.49 -11.65
C SER A 33 10.49 22.97 -11.33
N GLU A 34 10.14 23.40 -10.12
CA GLU A 34 10.37 24.76 -9.62
C GLU A 34 11.85 25.10 -9.57
N PHE A 35 12.68 24.21 -9.04
CA PHE A 35 14.14 24.37 -9.00
C PHE A 35 14.71 24.53 -10.42
N ASN A 36 14.25 23.71 -11.36
CA ASN A 36 14.65 23.81 -12.77
C ASN A 36 14.18 25.10 -13.45
N ARG A 37 13.03 25.65 -13.05
CA ARG A 37 12.51 26.93 -13.56
C ARG A 37 13.36 28.10 -13.05
N GLN A 38 13.63 28.14 -11.75
CA GLN A 38 14.49 29.16 -11.13
C GLN A 38 15.90 29.14 -11.72
N ALA A 39 16.51 27.97 -11.86
CA ALA A 39 17.83 27.83 -12.48
C ALA A 39 17.88 28.32 -13.94
N LYS A 40 16.75 28.29 -14.68
CA LYS A 40 16.65 28.87 -16.03
C LYS A 40 16.45 30.37 -16.01
N GLU A 41 15.62 30.89 -15.11
CA GLU A 41 15.41 32.33 -14.92
C GLU A 41 16.71 33.04 -14.50
N GLU A 42 17.47 32.46 -13.55
CA GLU A 42 18.77 32.99 -13.11
C GLU A 42 19.86 32.94 -14.20
N LYS A 43 19.84 31.90 -15.05
CA LYS A 43 20.76 31.81 -16.21
C LYS A 43 20.47 32.85 -17.28
N ILE A 44 19.24 33.35 -17.37
CA ILE A 44 18.89 34.43 -18.31
C ILE A 44 19.39 35.78 -17.77
N GLU A 45 19.45 35.98 -16.44
CA GLU A 45 19.97 37.19 -15.80
C GLU A 45 21.49 37.23 -15.66
N ALA A 46 22.17 36.10 -15.46
CA ALA A 46 23.61 36.06 -15.17
C ALA A 46 24.41 35.22 -16.18
N ASN A 47 25.22 35.88 -17.01
CA ASN A 47 26.29 35.28 -17.81
C ASN A 47 27.50 34.85 -16.94
N TYR A 48 27.26 34.50 -15.67
CA TYR A 48 28.26 34.14 -14.67
C TYR A 48 27.91 32.78 -14.06
N LYS A 49 28.75 31.77 -14.34
CA LYS A 49 28.96 30.52 -13.58
C LYS A 49 27.83 30.14 -12.61
N VAL A 50 26.70 29.69 -13.14
CA VAL A 50 25.72 28.96 -12.34
C VAL A 50 26.24 27.54 -12.17
N THR A 51 27.02 27.30 -11.13
CA THR A 51 27.12 25.98 -10.53
C THR A 51 25.76 25.67 -9.94
N CYS A 52 24.84 25.17 -10.76
CA CYS A 52 23.59 24.61 -10.25
C CYS A 52 23.95 23.60 -9.14
N ASP A 53 23.24 23.65 -8.01
CA ASP A 53 23.36 22.70 -6.89
C ASP A 53 22.99 21.27 -7.33
N SER A 54 23.84 20.68 -8.17
CA SER A 54 23.70 19.32 -8.70
C SER A 54 23.48 18.29 -7.59
N GLY A 55 24.09 18.50 -6.43
CA GLY A 55 23.93 17.64 -5.26
C GLY A 55 22.57 17.74 -4.55
N GLU A 56 21.75 18.75 -4.79
CA GLU A 56 20.38 18.82 -4.26
C GLU A 56 19.39 18.08 -5.17
N VAL A 57 19.55 18.23 -6.49
CA VAL A 57 18.79 17.46 -7.48
C VAL A 57 19.05 15.97 -7.35
N GLU A 58 20.32 15.56 -7.18
CA GLU A 58 20.71 14.16 -6.98
C GLU A 58 20.05 13.56 -5.73
N LYS A 59 19.98 14.32 -4.61
CA LYS A 59 19.27 13.88 -3.39
C LYS A 59 17.77 13.74 -3.58
N LEU A 60 17.15 14.61 -4.39
CA LEU A 60 15.72 14.52 -4.68
C LEU A 60 15.42 13.30 -5.57
N GLU A 61 16.29 13.01 -6.53
CA GLU A 61 16.20 11.81 -7.37
C GLU A 61 16.38 10.52 -6.56
N GLU A 62 17.36 10.47 -5.64
CA GLU A 62 17.57 9.34 -4.74
C GLU A 62 16.32 9.06 -3.88
N LYS A 63 15.76 10.10 -3.26
CA LYS A 63 14.52 9.99 -2.46
C LYS A 63 13.35 9.47 -3.27
N LYS A 64 13.21 9.94 -4.52
CA LYS A 64 12.17 9.46 -5.44
C LYS A 64 12.34 7.97 -5.75
N GLU A 65 13.58 7.52 -5.98
CA GLU A 65 13.87 6.10 -6.21
C GLU A 65 13.55 5.23 -4.98
N GLU A 66 13.87 5.71 -3.78
CA GLU A 66 13.52 5.05 -2.52
C GLU A 66 12.00 4.91 -2.35
N LEU A 67 11.25 5.97 -2.61
CA LEU A 67 9.79 5.95 -2.57
C LEU A 67 9.19 4.95 -3.57
N TYR A 68 9.73 4.85 -4.79
CA TYR A 68 9.30 3.84 -5.75
C TYR A 68 9.60 2.42 -5.29
N LYS A 69 10.77 2.17 -4.67
CA LYS A 69 11.12 0.87 -4.09
C LYS A 69 10.12 0.49 -2.98
N LEU A 70 9.79 1.44 -2.10
CA LEU A 70 8.80 1.26 -1.03
C LEU A 70 7.40 0.97 -1.60
N LYS A 71 6.96 1.74 -2.60
CA LYS A 71 5.69 1.52 -3.31
C LYS A 71 5.64 0.13 -3.92
N ALA A 72 6.70 -0.30 -4.59
CA ALA A 72 6.79 -1.62 -5.20
C ALA A 72 6.68 -2.74 -4.16
N ASN A 73 7.33 -2.59 -3.00
CA ASN A 73 7.23 -3.55 -1.90
C ASN A 73 5.80 -3.66 -1.37
N LYS A 74 5.15 -2.52 -1.09
CA LYS A 74 3.74 -2.48 -0.62
C LYS A 74 2.78 -3.07 -1.65
N LYS A 75 2.97 -2.79 -2.95
CA LYS A 75 2.18 -3.41 -4.04
C LYS A 75 2.35 -4.93 -4.09
N ARG A 76 3.57 -5.44 -3.89
CA ARG A 76 3.80 -6.90 -3.83
C ARG A 76 3.10 -7.53 -2.65
N GLU A 77 3.09 -6.87 -1.49
CA GLU A 77 2.36 -7.35 -0.31
C GLU A 77 0.85 -7.43 -0.56
N LEU A 78 0.25 -6.39 -1.14
CA LEU A 78 -1.16 -6.41 -1.53
C LEU A 78 -1.46 -7.55 -2.51
N LYS A 79 -0.60 -7.72 -3.53
CA LYS A 79 -0.76 -8.79 -4.51
C LYS A 79 -0.69 -10.19 -3.88
N ARG A 80 0.13 -10.38 -2.84
CA ARG A 80 0.15 -11.65 -2.08
C ARG A 80 -1.16 -11.88 -1.35
N ILE A 81 -1.72 -10.83 -0.72
CA ILE A 81 -3.03 -10.91 -0.05
C ILE A 81 -4.13 -11.22 -1.06
N GLU A 82 -4.17 -10.53 -2.20
CA GLU A 82 -5.14 -10.76 -3.26
C GLU A 82 -5.08 -12.19 -3.79
N ASN A 83 -3.86 -12.68 -4.08
CA ASN A 83 -3.66 -14.06 -4.47
C ASN A 83 -4.14 -15.04 -3.39
N ALA A 84 -3.87 -14.76 -2.11
CA ALA A 84 -4.34 -15.59 -1.01
C ALA A 84 -5.87 -15.57 -0.85
N LEU A 85 -6.55 -14.48 -1.21
CA LEU A 85 -8.02 -14.45 -1.25
C LEU A 85 -8.58 -15.31 -2.38
N THR A 86 -7.86 -15.47 -3.50
CA THR A 86 -8.35 -16.25 -4.65
C THR A 86 -8.58 -17.73 -4.34
N ILE A 87 -7.81 -18.30 -3.40
CA ILE A 87 -7.89 -19.72 -3.04
C ILE A 87 -9.01 -20.05 -2.03
N LEU A 88 -9.63 -19.03 -1.45
CA LEU A 88 -10.71 -19.19 -0.48
C LEU A 88 -12.03 -19.50 -1.20
N THR A 89 -12.91 -20.24 -0.52
CA THR A 89 -14.30 -20.34 -0.94
C THR A 89 -14.99 -18.97 -0.84
N GLU A 90 -16.14 -18.82 -1.49
CA GLU A 90 -16.89 -17.56 -1.46
C GLU A 90 -17.28 -17.15 -0.03
N GLU A 91 -17.78 -18.09 0.79
CA GLU A 91 -18.10 -17.86 2.20
C GLU A 91 -16.86 -17.44 3.02
N GLU A 92 -15.74 -18.15 2.84
CA GLU A 92 -14.48 -17.85 3.54
C GLU A 92 -13.97 -16.46 3.17
N ARG A 93 -14.00 -16.12 1.88
CA ARG A 93 -13.57 -14.83 1.35
C ARG A 93 -14.42 -13.71 1.91
N GLU A 94 -15.74 -13.88 1.92
CA GLU A 94 -16.69 -12.90 2.45
C GLU A 94 -16.43 -12.62 3.93
N ILE A 95 -16.19 -13.66 4.74
CA ILE A 95 -15.82 -13.52 6.15
C ILE A 95 -14.54 -12.71 6.30
N VAL A 96 -13.47 -13.09 5.59
CA VAL A 96 -12.17 -12.39 5.67
C VAL A 96 -12.29 -10.94 5.22
N GLN A 97 -13.03 -10.69 4.13
CA GLN A 97 -13.24 -9.36 3.60
C GLN A 97 -13.98 -8.48 4.61
N VAL A 98 -15.17 -8.86 5.05
CA VAL A 98 -15.99 -8.02 5.93
C VAL A 98 -15.37 -7.84 7.31
N VAL A 99 -14.83 -8.92 7.90
CA VAL A 99 -14.34 -8.87 9.29
C VAL A 99 -12.93 -8.30 9.39
N HIS A 100 -12.03 -8.62 8.44
CA HIS A 100 -10.63 -8.23 8.57
C HIS A 100 -10.23 -7.09 7.65
N ILE A 101 -10.72 -7.05 6.42
CA ILE A 101 -10.40 -5.94 5.49
C ILE A 101 -11.28 -4.73 5.79
N GLU A 102 -12.59 -4.93 5.95
CA GLU A 102 -13.53 -3.85 6.25
C GLU A 102 -13.66 -3.54 7.74
N GLN A 103 -13.10 -4.39 8.60
CA GLN A 103 -13.14 -4.27 10.07
C GLN A 103 -14.56 -4.15 10.64
N ARG A 104 -15.55 -4.77 9.98
CA ARG A 104 -16.93 -4.81 10.48
C ARG A 104 -17.11 -5.90 11.51
N ARG A 105 -18.19 -5.77 12.29
CA ARG A 105 -18.55 -6.72 13.34
C ARG A 105 -19.07 -8.03 12.73
N TYR A 106 -18.85 -9.14 13.44
CA TYR A 106 -19.27 -10.48 13.00
C TYR A 106 -20.77 -10.62 12.72
N TYR A 107 -21.64 -9.83 13.37
CA TYR A 107 -23.08 -9.91 13.12
C TYR A 107 -23.43 -9.57 11.66
N VAL A 108 -22.69 -8.66 11.03
CA VAL A 108 -22.92 -8.27 9.62
C VAL A 108 -22.76 -9.47 8.69
N VAL A 109 -21.80 -10.36 9.00
CA VAL A 109 -21.55 -11.57 8.21
C VAL A 109 -22.51 -12.69 8.58
N GLN A 110 -22.98 -12.74 9.84
CA GLN A 110 -24.04 -13.66 10.26
C GLN A 110 -25.32 -13.40 9.49
N ASP A 111 -25.72 -12.13 9.40
CA ASP A 111 -26.91 -11.71 8.66
C ASP A 111 -26.75 -11.96 7.15
N LYS A 112 -25.56 -11.66 6.61
CA LYS A 112 -25.29 -11.81 5.17
C LYS A 112 -25.22 -13.28 4.71
N LEU A 113 -24.58 -14.15 5.48
CA LEU A 113 -24.39 -15.56 5.13
C LEU A 113 -25.44 -16.49 5.76
N ASN A 114 -26.31 -15.95 6.62
CA ASN A 114 -27.26 -16.73 7.42
C ASN A 114 -26.59 -17.88 8.20
N LEU A 115 -25.41 -17.61 8.76
CA LEU A 115 -24.59 -18.57 9.50
C LEU A 115 -24.48 -18.19 10.98
N SER A 116 -24.38 -19.20 11.84
CA SER A 116 -24.10 -18.97 13.26
C SER A 116 -22.69 -18.42 13.48
N TYR A 117 -22.51 -17.65 14.55
CA TYR A 117 -21.21 -17.12 14.95
C TYR A 117 -20.12 -18.21 15.04
N GLN A 118 -20.47 -19.38 15.61
CA GLN A 118 -19.54 -20.50 15.74
C GLN A 118 -19.08 -21.02 14.38
N ARG A 119 -19.99 -21.14 13.41
CA ARG A 119 -19.65 -21.60 12.05
C ARG A 119 -18.74 -20.59 11.35
N ILE A 120 -19.02 -19.30 11.47
CA ILE A 120 -18.16 -18.23 10.93
C ILE A 120 -16.75 -18.30 11.52
N LYS A 121 -16.62 -18.51 12.83
CA LYS A 121 -15.32 -18.68 13.49
C LYS A 121 -14.55 -19.91 13.03
N GLN A 122 -15.24 -20.99 12.67
CA GLN A 122 -14.60 -22.16 12.07
C GLN A 122 -14.08 -21.85 10.66
N LEU A 123 -14.90 -21.22 9.82
CA LEU A 123 -14.52 -20.84 8.46
C LEU A 123 -13.38 -19.80 8.44
N GLU A 124 -13.40 -18.83 9.36
CA GLU A 124 -12.30 -17.86 9.56
C GLU A 124 -10.96 -18.55 9.83
N LYS A 125 -10.96 -19.56 10.73
CA LYS A 125 -9.75 -20.35 11.03
C LYS A 125 -9.28 -21.17 9.84
N GLN A 126 -10.22 -21.77 9.09
CA GLN A 126 -9.90 -22.53 7.88
C GLN A 126 -9.29 -21.62 6.81
N ALA A 127 -9.88 -20.45 6.59
CA ALA A 127 -9.37 -19.43 5.68
C ALA A 127 -7.95 -18.99 6.07
N ALA A 128 -7.72 -18.64 7.34
CA ALA A 128 -6.41 -18.22 7.82
C ALA A 128 -5.32 -19.29 7.55
N LYS A 129 -5.63 -20.56 7.79
CA LYS A 129 -4.72 -21.69 7.54
C LYS A 129 -4.43 -21.89 6.06
N LYS A 130 -5.43 -21.72 5.20
CA LYS A 130 -5.27 -21.79 3.73
C LYS A 130 -4.37 -20.67 3.22
N MET A 131 -4.56 -19.45 3.72
CA MET A 131 -3.83 -18.26 3.28
C MET A 131 -2.38 -18.20 3.79
N GLU A 132 -2.07 -18.88 4.89
CA GLU A 132 -0.75 -18.84 5.55
C GLU A 132 0.41 -19.10 4.58
N ARG A 133 0.27 -20.07 3.66
CA ARG A 133 1.30 -20.44 2.68
C ARG A 133 1.62 -19.34 1.66
N TYR A 134 0.69 -18.42 1.43
CA TYR A 134 0.79 -17.41 0.38
C TYR A 134 1.12 -16.01 0.91
N ILE A 135 0.81 -15.78 2.19
CA ILE A 135 1.05 -14.51 2.86
C ILE A 135 2.39 -14.49 3.59
N SER A 136 2.93 -15.65 3.99
CA SER A 136 4.19 -15.75 4.76
C SER A 136 5.38 -15.01 4.14
#